data_AF-A0A354H4K7-F1
#
_entry.id   AF-A0A354H4K7-F1
#
_cell.length_a   1.000
_cell.length_b   1.000
_cell.length_c   1.000
_cell.angle_alpha   90.00
_cell.angle_beta   90.00
_cell.angle_gamma   90.00
#
_symmetry.space_group_name_H-M   'P 1'
#
loop_
_entity.id
_entity.type
_entity.pdbx_description
1 polymer ?
#
loop_
_entity_poly.entity_id
_entity_poly.type
_entity_poly.pdbx_seq_one_letter_code
_entity_poly.pdbx_strand_id
1 'polypeptide(L)'
;MKDAELSTLQQLLNDRGWRLRFREDLENEFQQDYARRYYLHMQVAEIMGVIAFMACGILDLIWMPEKSGRTWLIRMVAGVPMWGPLLLSFWGKFRQKIGERYMQLFICIFTTSAVGGLIAIALNSTEPYNYYYYNSVTVIFVIIFVLSRIQFKWGMISAIIMWFSLNVGLIAFGPAINKLAIVII
;
A
#
# COMPACT_ATOMS: atom_id res chain seq x y z
N MET A 1 -24.23 22.86 -29.52
CA MET A 1 -24.16 21.81 -28.46
C MET A 1 -22.77 21.71 -27.86
N LYS A 2 -21.71 21.56 -28.67
CA LYS A 2 -20.32 21.53 -28.19
C LYS A 2 -19.88 22.74 -27.36
N ASP A 3 -20.28 23.95 -27.73
CA ASP A 3 -19.81 25.17 -27.03
C ASP A 3 -20.38 25.32 -25.62
N ALA A 4 -21.63 24.88 -25.41
CA ALA A 4 -22.28 24.90 -24.10
C ALA A 4 -21.70 23.85 -23.15
N GLU A 5 -21.36 22.66 -23.67
CA GLU A 5 -20.64 21.63 -22.91
C GLU A 5 -19.24 22.13 -22.52
N LEU A 6 -18.54 22.77 -23.46
CA LEU A 6 -17.19 23.30 -23.24
C LEU A 6 -17.17 24.39 -22.15
N SER A 7 -18.14 25.32 -22.18
CA SER A 7 -18.25 26.38 -21.18
C SER A 7 -18.58 25.81 -19.79
N THR A 8 -19.38 24.75 -19.73
CA THR A 8 -19.74 24.07 -18.47
C THR A 8 -18.53 23.36 -17.88
N LEU A 9 -17.74 22.65 -18.70
CA LEU A 9 -16.49 22.02 -18.27
C LEU A 9 -15.46 23.05 -17.80
N GLN A 10 -15.31 24.17 -18.53
CA GLN A 10 -14.44 25.27 -18.09
C GLN A 10 -14.87 25.84 -16.74
N GLN A 11 -16.17 25.99 -16.52
CA GLN A 11 -16.69 26.47 -15.23
C GLN A 11 -16.43 25.48 -14.10
N LEU A 12 -16.54 24.17 -14.35
CA LEU A 12 -16.25 23.12 -13.38
C LEU A 12 -14.75 22.95 -13.08
N LEU A 13 -13.88 23.25 -14.06
CA LEU A 13 -12.43 23.21 -13.92
C LEU A 13 -11.84 24.49 -13.29
N ASN A 14 -12.60 25.58 -13.29
CA ASN A 14 -12.18 26.89 -12.75
C ASN A 14 -12.30 26.94 -11.21
N ASP A 15 -11.92 25.86 -10.53
CA ASP A 15 -11.79 25.83 -9.08
C ASP A 15 -10.37 26.28 -8.71
N ARG A 16 -10.26 27.29 -7.85
CA ARG A 16 -9.01 28.03 -7.59
C ARG A 16 -8.02 27.17 -6.82
N GLY A 17 -7.27 26.28 -7.48
CA GLY A 17 -5.91 25.76 -7.20
C GLY A 17 -5.46 25.32 -5.79
N TRP A 18 -6.25 25.57 -4.74
CA TRP A 18 -5.93 25.35 -3.33
C TRP A 18 -6.50 24.02 -2.83
N ARG A 19 -7.48 23.46 -3.53
CA ARG A 19 -8.04 22.14 -3.27
C ARG A 19 -7.53 21.20 -4.35
N LEU A 20 -6.81 20.15 -3.95
CA LEU A 20 -6.40 19.03 -4.83
C LEU A 20 -7.59 18.12 -5.21
N ARG A 21 -8.79 18.69 -5.37
CA ARG A 21 -10.05 17.99 -5.62
C ARG A 21 -10.91 18.85 -6.52
N PHE A 22 -11.63 18.21 -7.44
CA PHE A 22 -12.68 18.85 -8.21
C PHE A 22 -13.93 19.07 -7.35
N ARG A 23 -14.91 19.77 -7.93
CA ARG A 23 -16.27 19.84 -7.40
C ARG A 23 -16.84 18.43 -7.20
N GLU A 24 -17.62 18.20 -6.14
CA GLU A 24 -17.97 16.84 -5.67
C GLU A 24 -18.51 15.90 -6.74
N ASP A 25 -19.39 16.38 -7.63
CA ASP A 25 -19.98 15.57 -8.70
C ASP A 25 -18.91 15.10 -9.69
N LEU A 26 -18.05 16.04 -10.14
CA LEU A 26 -16.96 15.77 -11.09
C LEU A 26 -15.86 14.91 -10.44
N GLU A 27 -15.56 15.14 -9.17
CA GLU A 27 -14.59 14.35 -8.42
C GLU A 27 -15.05 12.89 -8.30
N ASN A 28 -16.33 12.65 -7.98
CA ASN A 28 -16.85 11.30 -7.87
C ASN A 28 -16.81 10.55 -9.21
N GLU A 29 -17.16 11.23 -10.30
CA GLU A 29 -17.08 10.66 -11.64
C GLU A 29 -15.62 10.38 -12.05
N PHE A 30 -14.71 11.31 -11.79
CA PHE A 30 -13.28 11.14 -12.03
C PHE A 30 -12.70 9.95 -11.25
N GLN A 31 -13.02 9.81 -9.96
CA GLN A 31 -12.52 8.72 -9.13
C GLN A 31 -13.08 7.36 -9.60
N GLN A 32 -14.33 7.29 -10.05
CA GLN A 32 -14.92 6.07 -10.60
C GLN A 32 -14.30 5.68 -11.94
N ASP A 33 -14.17 6.64 -12.87
CA ASP A 33 -13.53 6.39 -14.16
C ASP A 33 -12.06 5.99 -13.99
N TYR A 34 -11.33 6.66 -13.10
CA TYR A 34 -9.94 6.30 -12.78
C TYR A 34 -9.84 4.87 -12.24
N ALA A 35 -10.68 4.50 -11.26
CA ALA A 35 -10.68 3.16 -10.68
C ALA A 35 -11.00 2.09 -11.74
N ARG A 36 -11.95 2.36 -12.63
CA ARG A 36 -12.32 1.44 -13.71
C ARG A 36 -11.20 1.30 -14.75
N ARG A 37 -10.62 2.42 -15.19
CA ARG A 37 -9.58 2.48 -16.22
C ARG A 37 -8.30 1.77 -15.79
N TYR A 38 -7.90 1.94 -14.52
CA TYR A 38 -6.66 1.37 -13.99
C TYR A 38 -6.87 0.08 -13.18
N TYR A 39 -8.08 -0.47 -13.15
CA TYR A 39 -8.42 -1.66 -12.38
C TYR A 39 -7.44 -2.83 -12.61
N LEU A 40 -7.17 -3.16 -13.88
CA LEU A 40 -6.27 -4.27 -14.23
C LEU A 40 -4.82 -3.96 -13.82
N HIS A 41 -4.40 -2.70 -13.94
CA HIS A 41 -3.07 -2.29 -13.51
C HIS A 41 -2.89 -2.43 -12.00
N MET A 42 -3.91 -2.05 -11.21
CA MET A 42 -3.93 -2.23 -9.76
C MET A 42 -3.82 -3.71 -9.38
N GLN A 43 -4.58 -4.60 -10.05
CA GLN A 43 -4.49 -6.04 -9.82
C GLN A 43 -3.10 -6.61 -10.12
N VAL A 44 -2.51 -6.22 -11.24
CA VAL A 44 -1.16 -6.67 -11.63
C VAL A 44 -0.13 -6.14 -10.63
N ALA A 45 -0.23 -4.89 -10.20
CA ALA A 45 0.64 -4.31 -9.19
C ALA A 45 0.55 -5.06 -7.84
N GLU A 46 -0.65 -5.43 -7.40
CA GLU A 46 -0.85 -6.26 -6.19
C GLU A 46 -0.23 -7.65 -6.33
N ILE A 47 -0.45 -8.35 -7.45
CA ILE A 47 0.18 -9.65 -7.72
C ILE A 47 1.71 -9.53 -7.67
N MET A 48 2.27 -8.55 -8.36
CA MET A 48 3.71 -8.30 -8.37
C MET A 48 4.22 -8.00 -6.95
N GLY A 49 3.46 -7.22 -6.17
CA GLY A 49 3.76 -6.93 -4.78
C GLY A 49 3.81 -8.20 -3.91
N VAL A 50 2.83 -9.10 -4.03
CA VAL A 50 2.84 -10.39 -3.29
C VAL A 50 4.03 -11.23 -3.69
N ILE A 51 4.24 -11.40 -5.00
CA ILE A 51 5.33 -12.23 -5.52
C ILE A 51 6.67 -11.68 -5.02
N ALA A 52 6.90 -10.37 -5.11
CA ALA A 52 8.11 -9.74 -4.60
C ALA A 52 8.26 -9.93 -3.08
N PHE A 53 7.19 -9.67 -2.31
CA PHE A 53 7.20 -9.83 -0.86
C PHE A 53 7.51 -11.28 -0.42
N MET A 54 6.99 -12.26 -1.14
CA MET A 54 7.20 -13.69 -0.88
C MET A 54 8.57 -14.15 -1.38
N ALA A 55 9.01 -13.70 -2.55
CA ALA A 55 10.32 -14.01 -3.11
C ALA A 55 11.46 -13.51 -2.22
N CYS A 56 11.30 -12.34 -1.59
CA CYS A 56 12.23 -11.86 -0.57
C CYS A 56 12.37 -12.84 0.61
N GLY A 57 11.36 -13.68 0.90
CA GLY A 57 11.48 -14.73 1.91
C GLY A 57 12.52 -15.80 1.58
N ILE A 58 12.83 -16.01 0.30
CA ILE A 58 13.92 -16.91 -0.11
C ILE A 58 15.27 -16.36 0.38
N LEU A 59 15.44 -15.03 0.37
CA LEU A 59 16.64 -14.39 0.91
C LEU A 59 16.77 -14.62 2.41
N ASP A 60 15.66 -14.64 3.16
CA ASP A 60 15.67 -14.91 4.59
C ASP A 60 16.29 -16.29 4.93
N LEU A 61 16.07 -17.30 4.07
CA LEU A 61 16.65 -18.64 4.24
C LEU A 61 18.17 -18.66 4.07
N ILE A 62 18.70 -17.72 3.27
CA ILE A 62 20.13 -17.60 2.97
C ILE A 62 20.81 -16.71 4.02
N TRP A 63 20.22 -15.56 4.32
CA TRP A 63 20.83 -14.55 5.20
C TRP A 63 20.66 -14.88 6.68
N MET A 64 19.53 -15.49 7.05
CA MET A 64 19.16 -15.73 8.45
C MET A 64 18.51 -17.11 8.66
N PRO A 65 19.22 -18.20 8.34
CA PRO A 65 18.66 -19.56 8.40
C PRO A 65 18.09 -19.91 9.79
N GLU A 66 18.73 -19.44 10.86
CA GLU A 66 18.31 -19.70 12.26
C GLU A 66 16.94 -19.10 12.62
N LYS A 67 16.57 -17.98 11.99
CA LYS A 67 15.30 -17.27 12.24
C LYS A 67 14.31 -17.41 11.07
N SER A 68 14.72 -18.07 10.00
CA SER A 68 13.96 -18.19 8.76
C SER A 68 12.54 -18.72 8.96
N GLY A 69 12.35 -19.74 9.83
CA GLY A 69 11.01 -20.25 10.13
C GLY A 69 10.09 -19.17 10.73
N ARG A 70 10.62 -18.29 11.58
CA ARG A 70 9.85 -17.20 12.18
C ARG A 70 9.59 -16.06 11.20
N THR A 71 10.57 -15.69 10.36
CA THR A 71 10.36 -14.65 9.33
C THR A 71 9.37 -15.11 8.27
N TRP A 72 9.45 -16.38 7.86
CA TRP A 72 8.47 -17.01 6.96
C TRP A 72 7.07 -17.05 7.56
N LEU A 73 6.94 -17.40 8.84
CA LEU A 73 5.64 -17.36 9.52
C LEU A 73 5.03 -15.95 9.47
N ILE A 74 5.81 -14.90 9.74
CA ILE A 74 5.35 -13.52 9.65
C ILE A 74 4.93 -13.18 8.22
N ARG A 75 5.70 -13.58 7.20
CA ARG A 75 5.33 -13.38 5.80
C ARG A 75 4.05 -14.13 5.41
N MET A 76 3.83 -15.35 5.91
CA MET A 76 2.58 -16.07 5.68
C MET A 76 1.41 -15.34 6.34
N VAL A 77 1.56 -14.91 7.58
CA VAL A 77 0.48 -14.20 8.30
C VAL A 77 0.15 -12.86 7.63
N ALA A 78 1.16 -12.12 7.17
CA ALA A 78 0.96 -10.85 6.46
C ALA A 78 0.47 -11.03 5.02
N GLY A 79 0.94 -12.09 4.34
CA GLY A 79 0.76 -12.34 2.91
C GLY A 79 -0.44 -13.21 2.54
N VAL A 80 -0.78 -14.22 3.34
CA VAL A 80 -1.91 -15.13 3.05
C VAL A 80 -3.26 -14.40 3.01
N PRO A 81 -3.58 -13.47 3.95
CA PRO A 81 -4.84 -12.73 3.88
C PRO A 81 -5.00 -11.90 2.61
N MET A 82 -3.89 -11.58 1.93
CA MET A 82 -3.89 -10.79 0.70
C MET A 82 -4.36 -11.57 -0.52
N TRP A 83 -4.11 -12.89 -0.56
CA TRP A 83 -4.50 -13.72 -1.70
C TRP A 83 -6.02 -13.83 -1.86
N GLY A 84 -6.78 -13.79 -0.76
CA GLY A 84 -8.24 -13.91 -0.78
C GLY A 84 -8.90 -12.81 -1.62
N PRO A 85 -8.76 -11.52 -1.25
CA PRO A 85 -9.28 -10.41 -2.04
C PRO A 85 -8.77 -10.37 -3.47
N LEU A 86 -7.50 -10.73 -3.68
CA LEU A 86 -6.87 -10.77 -5.00
C LEU A 86 -7.54 -11.81 -5.93
N LEU A 87 -7.75 -13.03 -5.44
CA LEU A 87 -8.43 -14.09 -6.19
C LEU A 87 -9.90 -13.74 -6.45
N LEU A 88 -10.58 -13.16 -5.47
CA LEU A 88 -11.96 -12.68 -5.63
C LEU A 88 -12.06 -11.55 -6.66
N SER A 89 -11.03 -10.71 -6.74
CA SER A 89 -10.95 -9.59 -7.69
C SER A 89 -10.98 -10.02 -9.16
N PHE A 90 -10.50 -11.23 -9.48
CA PHE A 90 -10.58 -11.82 -10.82
C PHE A 90 -11.96 -12.44 -11.15
N TRP A 91 -12.79 -12.70 -10.14
CA TRP A 91 -14.09 -13.31 -10.39
C TRP A 91 -15.05 -12.29 -10.99
N GLY A 92 -15.49 -12.52 -12.24
CA GLY A 92 -16.31 -11.56 -13.01
C GLY A 92 -17.57 -11.05 -12.28
N LYS A 93 -18.23 -11.89 -11.47
CA LYS A 93 -19.40 -11.50 -10.66
C LYS A 93 -19.04 -10.54 -9.52
N PHE A 94 -17.85 -10.70 -8.93
CA PHE A 94 -17.34 -9.83 -7.87
C PHE A 94 -16.82 -8.50 -8.44
N ARG A 95 -16.13 -8.56 -9.60
CA ARG A 95 -15.66 -7.38 -10.32
C ARG A 95 -16.79 -6.39 -10.64
N GLN A 96 -17.94 -6.86 -11.11
CA GLN A 96 -19.06 -5.99 -11.50
C GLN A 96 -19.78 -5.32 -10.31
N LYS A 97 -19.85 -5.97 -9.14
CA LYS A 97 -20.62 -5.46 -7.99
C LYS A 97 -19.77 -4.78 -6.90
N ILE A 98 -18.55 -5.27 -6.69
CA ILE A 98 -17.75 -4.97 -5.49
C ILE A 98 -16.36 -4.44 -5.87
N GLY A 99 -15.79 -4.93 -6.98
CA GLY A 99 -14.43 -4.61 -7.40
C GLY A 99 -14.16 -3.11 -7.48
N GLU A 100 -14.95 -2.35 -8.23
CA GLU A 100 -14.68 -0.92 -8.46
C GLU A 100 -14.75 -0.08 -7.18
N ARG A 101 -15.57 -0.46 -6.19
CA ARG A 101 -15.76 0.30 -4.94
C ARG A 101 -14.78 -0.08 -3.83
N TYR A 102 -14.36 -1.34 -3.76
CA TYR A 102 -13.55 -1.87 -2.66
C TYR A 102 -12.09 -2.13 -3.04
N MET A 103 -11.71 -2.06 -4.32
CA MET A 103 -10.33 -2.24 -4.74
C MET A 103 -9.37 -1.34 -3.97
N GLN A 104 -9.69 -0.05 -3.82
CA GLN A 104 -8.84 0.89 -3.09
C GLN A 104 -8.66 0.51 -1.61
N LEU A 105 -9.72 -0.03 -0.99
CA LEU A 105 -9.65 -0.54 0.37
C LEU A 105 -8.76 -1.79 0.43
N PHE A 106 -8.86 -2.70 -0.54
CA PHE A 106 -8.00 -3.88 -0.63
C PHE A 106 -6.54 -3.50 -0.80
N ILE A 107 -6.21 -2.59 -1.72
CA ILE A 107 -4.85 -2.05 -1.87
C ILE A 107 -4.38 -1.42 -0.55
N CYS A 108 -5.22 -0.64 0.13
CA CYS A 108 -4.86 -0.04 1.41
C CYS A 108 -4.53 -1.11 2.47
N ILE A 109 -5.40 -2.11 2.67
CA ILE A 109 -5.17 -3.22 3.61
C ILE A 109 -3.93 -4.01 3.23
N PHE A 110 -3.75 -4.27 1.94
CA PHE A 110 -2.62 -5.00 1.40
C PHE A 110 -1.31 -4.29 1.76
N THR A 111 -1.19 -3.05 1.34
CA THR A 111 0.05 -2.28 1.46
C THR A 111 0.40 -2.04 2.93
N THR A 112 -0.58 -1.75 3.78
CA THR A 112 -0.39 -1.63 5.23
C THR A 112 0.02 -2.94 5.89
N SER A 113 -0.58 -4.07 5.50
CA SER A 113 -0.17 -5.41 5.98
C SER A 113 1.25 -5.76 5.58
N ALA A 114 1.66 -5.48 4.34
CA ALA A 114 3.03 -5.73 3.87
C ALA A 114 4.06 -4.94 4.68
N VAL A 115 3.81 -3.65 4.90
CA VAL A 115 4.67 -2.78 5.71
C VAL A 115 4.71 -3.27 7.17
N GLY A 116 3.56 -3.58 7.76
CA GLY A 116 3.49 -4.14 9.11
C GLY A 116 4.26 -5.46 9.26
N GLY A 117 4.15 -6.34 8.25
CA GLY A 117 4.92 -7.57 8.15
C GLY A 117 6.43 -7.32 8.10
N LEU A 118 6.90 -6.37 7.29
CA LEU A 118 8.31 -6.00 7.24
C LEU A 118 8.82 -5.43 8.56
N ILE A 119 8.04 -4.57 9.23
CA ILE A 119 8.38 -4.03 10.55
C ILE A 119 8.50 -5.17 11.57
N ALA A 120 7.55 -6.10 11.56
CA ALA A 120 7.59 -7.27 12.44
C ALA A 120 8.81 -8.15 12.17
N ILE A 121 9.19 -8.35 10.90
CA ILE A 121 10.43 -9.06 10.55
C ILE A 121 11.65 -8.29 11.06
N ALA A 122 11.73 -6.98 10.84
CA ALA A 122 12.85 -6.15 11.28
C ALA A 122 13.07 -6.22 12.80
N LEU A 123 11.99 -6.18 13.58
CA LEU A 123 12.03 -6.29 15.05
C LEU A 123 12.43 -7.68 15.55
N ASN A 124 12.17 -8.73 14.77
CA ASN A 124 12.51 -10.11 15.12
C ASN A 124 13.83 -10.58 14.49
N SER A 125 14.50 -9.70 13.75
CA SER A 125 15.76 -10.01 13.08
C SER A 125 16.97 -9.75 13.99
N THR A 126 18.05 -10.48 13.76
CA THR A 126 19.33 -10.27 14.45
C THR A 126 20.09 -9.11 13.80
N GLU A 127 20.90 -8.41 14.57
CA GLU A 127 21.87 -7.47 14.02
C GLU A 127 22.93 -8.25 13.20
N PRO A 128 23.40 -7.70 12.07
CA PRO A 128 23.07 -6.41 11.46
C PRO A 128 21.89 -6.45 10.46
N TYR A 129 21.22 -7.59 10.31
CA TYR A 129 20.22 -7.78 9.26
C TYR A 129 18.95 -6.95 9.46
N ASN A 130 18.62 -6.62 10.70
CA ASN A 130 17.53 -5.70 11.05
C ASN A 130 17.58 -4.36 10.27
N TYR A 131 18.77 -3.79 10.05
CA TYR A 131 18.93 -2.54 9.29
C TYR A 131 18.50 -2.68 7.83
N TYR A 132 18.75 -3.83 7.18
CA TYR A 132 18.30 -4.06 5.82
C TYR A 132 16.78 -4.14 5.72
N TYR A 133 16.11 -4.73 6.72
CA TYR A 133 14.65 -4.76 6.75
C TYR A 133 14.03 -3.39 7.00
N TYR A 134 14.61 -2.56 7.87
CA TYR A 134 14.17 -1.17 8.03
C TYR A 134 14.32 -0.36 6.74
N ASN A 135 15.45 -0.47 6.05
CA ASN A 135 15.65 0.18 4.76
C ASN A 135 14.69 -0.34 3.68
N SER A 136 14.34 -1.63 3.74
CA SER A 136 13.36 -2.23 2.82
C SER A 136 11.95 -1.62 2.98
N VAL A 137 11.61 -1.09 4.16
CA VAL A 137 10.34 -0.35 4.36
C VAL A 137 10.30 0.93 3.50
N THR A 138 11.43 1.63 3.33
CA THR A 138 11.48 2.78 2.43
C THR A 138 11.28 2.38 0.97
N VAL A 139 11.89 1.27 0.54
CA VAL A 139 11.74 0.75 -0.82
C VAL A 139 10.28 0.34 -1.09
N ILE A 140 9.62 -0.32 -0.12
CA ILE A 140 8.23 -0.74 -0.32
C ILE A 140 7.29 0.47 -0.40
N PHE A 141 7.54 1.56 0.34
CA PHE A 141 6.77 2.80 0.20
C PHE A 141 6.81 3.35 -1.22
N VAL A 142 8.01 3.39 -1.83
CA VAL A 142 8.16 3.85 -3.22
C VAL A 142 7.38 2.96 -4.16
N ILE A 143 7.52 1.64 -4.04
CA ILE A 143 6.79 0.67 -4.87
C ILE A 143 5.28 0.87 -4.73
N ILE A 144 4.78 1.01 -3.50
CA ILE A 144 3.37 1.19 -3.21
C ILE A 144 2.86 2.48 -3.87
N PHE A 145 3.43 3.64 -3.54
CA PHE A 145 2.85 4.91 -4.00
C PHE A 145 3.09 5.19 -5.48
N VAL A 146 4.12 4.59 -6.09
CA VAL A 146 4.41 4.75 -7.53
C VAL A 146 3.67 3.73 -8.38
N LEU A 147 3.67 2.44 -8.00
CA LEU A 147 3.16 1.36 -8.86
C LEU A 147 1.71 0.98 -8.56
N SER A 148 1.23 1.09 -7.31
CA SER A 148 -0.13 0.61 -6.98
C SER A 148 -1.26 1.48 -7.55
N ARG A 149 -0.93 2.67 -8.09
CA ARG A 149 -1.90 3.66 -8.59
C ARG A 149 -3.01 4.01 -7.58
N ILE A 150 -2.75 3.85 -6.29
CA ILE A 150 -3.70 4.15 -5.22
C ILE A 150 -4.17 5.61 -5.32
N GLN A 151 -5.48 5.82 -5.14
CA GLN A 151 -6.06 7.16 -5.16
C GLN A 151 -5.58 7.97 -3.95
N PHE A 152 -5.45 9.28 -4.10
CA PHE A 152 -4.87 10.16 -3.08
C PHE A 152 -5.48 9.99 -1.68
N LYS A 153 -6.81 9.93 -1.58
CA LYS A 153 -7.51 9.73 -0.29
C LYS A 153 -7.05 8.44 0.41
N TRP A 154 -6.98 7.35 -0.33
CA TRP A 154 -6.58 6.05 0.20
C TRP A 154 -5.09 5.99 0.46
N GLY A 155 -4.27 6.56 -0.43
CA GLY A 155 -2.82 6.66 -0.26
C GLY A 155 -2.44 7.42 1.01
N MET A 156 -3.13 8.53 1.31
CA MET A 156 -2.92 9.29 2.54
C MET A 156 -3.31 8.50 3.79
N ILE A 157 -4.43 7.79 3.77
CA ILE A 157 -4.84 6.90 4.88
C ILE A 157 -3.79 5.80 5.08
N SER A 158 -3.37 5.13 4.00
CA SER A 158 -2.34 4.09 4.07
C SER A 158 -1.01 4.63 4.61
N ALA A 159 -0.57 5.79 4.12
CA ALA A 159 0.67 6.44 4.58
C ALA A 159 0.64 6.72 6.08
N ILE A 160 -0.46 7.27 6.60
CA ILE A 160 -0.66 7.53 8.03
C ILE A 160 -0.57 6.22 8.82
N ILE A 161 -1.31 5.19 8.41
CA ILE A 161 -1.32 3.89 9.11
C ILE A 161 0.08 3.27 9.12
N MET A 162 0.78 3.29 7.99
CA MET A 162 2.13 2.74 7.87
C MET A 162 3.13 3.51 8.72
N TRP A 163 3.07 4.85 8.72
CA TRP A 163 3.93 5.71 9.52
C TRP A 163 3.71 5.49 11.02
N PHE A 164 2.45 5.44 11.46
CA PHE A 164 2.12 5.12 12.86
C PHE A 164 2.60 3.71 13.23
N SER A 165 2.40 2.73 12.35
CA SER A 165 2.82 1.34 12.59
C SER A 165 4.34 1.23 12.76
N LEU A 166 5.11 1.97 11.94
CA LEU A 166 6.57 2.04 12.05
C LEU A 166 6.99 2.67 13.38
N ASN A 167 6.43 3.83 13.72
CA ASN A 167 6.76 4.55 14.94
C ASN A 167 6.40 3.75 16.20
N VAL A 168 5.19 3.20 16.27
CA VAL A 168 4.75 2.35 17.39
C VAL A 168 5.64 1.12 17.50
N GLY A 169 5.94 0.45 16.38
CA GLY A 169 6.84 -0.71 16.35
C GLY A 169 8.22 -0.39 16.92
N LEU A 170 8.82 0.72 16.50
CA LEU A 170 10.13 1.16 16.96
C LEU A 170 10.14 1.62 18.43
N ILE A 171 9.13 2.37 18.89
CA ILE A 171 9.07 2.87 20.27
C ILE A 171 8.80 1.72 21.25
N ALA A 172 7.81 0.88 20.94
CA ALA A 172 7.36 -0.17 21.86
C ALA A 172 8.32 -1.36 21.89
N PHE A 173 8.89 -1.75 20.75
CA PHE A 173 9.63 -3.00 20.61
C PHE A 173 11.07 -2.82 20.11
N GLY A 174 11.46 -1.61 19.68
CA GLY A 174 12.81 -1.35 19.18
C GLY A 174 13.88 -1.29 20.27
N PRO A 175 15.15 -1.59 19.93
CA PRO A 175 16.29 -1.41 20.84
C PRO A 175 16.39 0.04 21.33
N ALA A 176 16.86 0.26 22.56
CA ALA A 176 16.92 1.59 23.19
C ALA A 176 17.69 2.65 22.37
N ILE A 177 18.68 2.22 21.58
CA ILE A 177 19.46 3.08 20.67
C ILE A 177 18.57 3.71 19.58
N ASN A 178 17.58 2.97 19.07
CA ASN A 178 16.69 3.46 18.02
C ASN A 178 15.64 4.43 18.55
N LYS A 179 15.39 4.48 19.87
CA LYS A 179 14.34 5.31 20.47
C LYS A 179 14.64 6.81 20.39
N LEU A 180 15.91 7.20 20.36
CA LEU A 180 16.34 8.61 20.28
C LEU A 180 16.23 9.20 18.87
N ALA A 181 16.35 8.38 17.81
CA ALA A 181 16.21 8.85 16.42
C ALA A 181 14.75 9.19 16.03
N ILE A 182 13.77 8.71 16.81
CA ILE A 182 12.33 8.77 16.50
C ILE A 182 11.71 10.15 16.77
N VAL A 183 12.31 10.98 17.63
CA VAL A 183 11.73 12.28 18.00
C VAL A 183 12.06 13.39 16.98
N ILE A 184 12.98 13.13 16.05
CA ILE A 184 13.58 14.18 15.20
C ILE A 184 13.06 14.16 13.74
N ILE A 185 12.33 13.12 13.31
CA ILE A 185 11.73 13.03 11.96
C ILE A 185 10.20 13.10 12.06
#